data_AF-A0A959E2Z0-F1
#
_entry.id   AF-A0A959E2Z0-F1
#
_cell.length_a   1.000
_cell.length_b   1.000
_cell.length_c   1.000
_cell.angle_alpha   90.00
_cell.angle_beta   90.00
_cell.angle_gamma   90.00
#
_symmetry.space_group_name_H-M   'P 1'
#
loop_
_entity.id
_entity.type
_entity.pdbx_description
1 polymer ?
#
loop_
_entity_poly.entity_id
_entity_poly.type
_entity_poly.pdbx_seq_one_letter_code
_entity_poly.pdbx_strand_id
1 'polypeptide(L)'
;MKNQLTTLLAVCLSFALAAQSYQPAPENLEARKWFQDAKFGMFVHWGTYCVLGDGEWVMNNQHIDKETYQKLPAFFNPTEFDPKEWVSMVKAAGMQYITITSKHHDGFAMFDSKQTDWDIVDRTPYKKDVLKMLADECHKQGIKLFFYHS
;
A
#
# COMPACT_ATOMS: atom_id res chain seq x y z
N MET A 1 8.17 51.86 -11.82
CA MET A 1 8.20 50.84 -10.75
C MET A 1 6.82 50.50 -10.19
N LYS A 2 5.97 51.47 -9.81
CA LYS A 2 4.62 51.18 -9.29
C LYS A 2 3.75 50.32 -10.24
N ASN A 3 3.68 50.67 -11.53
CA ASN A 3 2.84 49.92 -12.50
C ASN A 3 3.31 48.48 -12.76
N GLN A 4 4.61 48.21 -12.67
CA GLN A 4 5.15 46.85 -12.84
C GLN A 4 4.79 45.96 -11.64
N LEU A 5 4.75 46.53 -10.43
CA LEU A 5 4.35 45.83 -9.21
C LEU A 5 2.85 45.52 -9.21
N THR A 6 2.00 46.43 -9.72
CA THR A 6 0.55 46.20 -9.85
C THR A 6 0.22 45.13 -10.90
N THR A 7 0.93 45.11 -12.03
CA THR A 7 0.76 44.07 -13.06
C THR A 7 1.22 42.70 -12.55
N LEU A 8 2.34 42.63 -11.82
CA LEU A 8 2.82 41.38 -11.21
C LEU A 8 1.83 40.82 -10.18
N LEU A 9 1.25 41.69 -9.35
CA LEU A 9 0.25 41.30 -8.35
C LEU A 9 -1.04 40.78 -8.99
N ALA A 10 -1.50 41.39 -10.08
CA ALA A 10 -2.69 40.96 -10.83
C ALA A 10 -2.50 39.61 -11.55
N VAL A 11 -1.28 39.33 -12.05
CA VAL A 11 -0.92 38.03 -12.64
C VAL A 11 -0.87 36.95 -11.56
N CYS A 12 -0.29 37.21 -10.39
CA CYS A 12 -0.29 36.25 -9.29
C CYS A 12 -1.71 35.94 -8.77
N LEU A 13 -2.61 36.93 -8.75
CA LEU A 13 -4.01 36.72 -8.33
C LEU A 13 -4.82 35.85 -9.31
N SER A 14 -4.48 35.90 -10.61
CA SER A 14 -5.15 35.11 -11.65
C SER A 14 -4.70 33.64 -11.65
N PHE A 15 -3.45 33.35 -11.27
CA PHE A 15 -3.00 31.96 -11.02
C PHE A 15 -3.62 31.34 -9.76
N ALA A 16 -3.88 32.14 -8.72
CA ALA A 16 -4.54 31.66 -7.50
C ALA A 16 -6.03 31.30 -7.72
N LEU A 17 -6.70 31.94 -8.68
CA LEU A 17 -8.10 31.65 -9.07
C LEU A 17 -8.22 30.47 -10.04
N ALA A 18 -7.11 30.03 -10.64
CA ALA A 18 -7.03 28.78 -11.40
C ALA A 18 -6.72 27.57 -10.49
N ALA A 19 -7.14 27.61 -9.22
CA ALA A 19 -7.23 26.41 -8.41
C ALA A 19 -8.14 25.43 -9.14
N GLN A 20 -7.55 24.36 -9.67
CA GLN A 20 -8.22 23.35 -10.47
C GLN A 20 -9.37 22.77 -9.63
N SER A 21 -10.62 23.08 -9.96
CA SER A 21 -11.76 22.47 -9.29
C SER A 21 -11.75 20.99 -9.66
N TYR A 22 -11.52 20.13 -8.67
CA TYR A 22 -11.47 18.68 -8.91
C TYR A 22 -12.85 18.21 -9.37
N GLN A 23 -12.93 17.73 -10.61
CA GLN A 23 -14.08 17.01 -11.15
C GLN A 23 -13.68 15.54 -11.27
N PRO A 24 -14.25 14.64 -10.44
CA PRO A 24 -13.96 13.21 -10.56
C PRO A 24 -14.45 12.68 -11.90
N ALA A 25 -13.65 11.81 -12.53
CA ALA A 25 -14.08 11.05 -13.69
C ALA A 25 -15.26 10.11 -13.34
N PRO A 26 -16.14 9.76 -14.29
CA PRO A 26 -17.26 8.85 -14.04
C PRO A 26 -16.84 7.53 -13.37
N GLU A 27 -15.70 6.97 -13.75
CA GLU A 27 -15.16 5.73 -13.19
C GLU A 27 -14.81 5.89 -11.70
N ASN A 28 -14.36 7.07 -11.30
CA ASN A 28 -14.09 7.39 -9.91
C ASN A 28 -15.39 7.45 -9.09
N LEU A 29 -16.46 8.02 -9.65
CA LEU A 29 -17.77 8.07 -9.00
C LEU A 29 -18.37 6.67 -8.81
N GLU A 30 -18.28 5.82 -9.84
CA GLU A 30 -18.72 4.41 -9.73
C GLU A 30 -17.89 3.62 -8.71
N ALA A 31 -16.57 3.82 -8.70
CA ALA A 31 -15.69 3.18 -7.71
C ALA A 31 -16.02 3.61 -6.27
N ARG A 32 -16.36 4.89 -6.04
CA ARG A 32 -16.80 5.39 -4.72
C ARG A 32 -18.11 4.74 -4.30
N LYS A 33 -19.08 4.65 -5.22
CA LYS A 33 -20.37 4.01 -4.95
C LYS A 33 -20.16 2.54 -4.57
N TRP A 34 -19.40 1.79 -5.36
CA TRP A 34 -19.04 0.41 -5.03
C TRP A 34 -18.39 0.29 -3.66
N PHE A 35 -17.41 1.14 -3.33
CA PHE A 35 -16.71 1.08 -2.04
C PHE A 35 -17.64 1.41 -0.88
N GLN A 36 -18.52 2.41 -1.05
CA GLN A 36 -19.54 2.75 -0.08
C GLN A 36 -20.49 1.59 0.16
N ASP A 37 -20.87 0.83 -0.88
CA ASP A 37 -21.77 -0.32 -0.78
C ASP A 37 -21.07 -1.58 -0.26
N ALA A 38 -19.76 -1.70 -0.44
CA ALA A 38 -18.97 -2.84 0.00
C ALA A 38 -18.96 -3.00 1.53
N LYS A 39 -18.97 -1.89 2.28
CA LYS A 39 -19.02 -1.76 3.76
C LYS A 39 -17.91 -2.43 4.56
N PHE A 40 -17.59 -3.69 4.28
CA PHE A 40 -16.77 -4.56 5.11
C PHE A 40 -15.64 -5.18 4.31
N GLY A 41 -14.42 -5.07 4.83
CA GLY A 41 -13.21 -5.61 4.23
C GLY A 41 -12.15 -5.93 5.26
N MET A 42 -11.14 -6.69 4.84
CA MET A 42 -9.98 -7.05 5.67
C MET A 42 -8.84 -6.06 5.42
N PHE A 43 -8.15 -5.64 6.48
CA PHE A 43 -6.86 -4.95 6.35
C PHE A 43 -5.74 -5.87 6.88
N VAL A 44 -4.75 -6.14 6.04
CA VAL A 44 -3.55 -6.89 6.38
C VAL A 44 -2.35 -5.96 6.47
N HIS A 45 -1.77 -5.84 7.67
CA HIS A 45 -0.44 -5.27 7.86
C HIS A 45 0.55 -6.41 7.96
N TRP A 46 1.41 -6.53 6.94
CA TRP A 46 2.39 -7.59 6.86
C TRP A 46 3.69 -7.12 6.20
N GLY A 47 4.82 -7.46 6.82
CA GLY A 47 6.16 -7.07 6.39
C GLY A 47 7.23 -7.63 7.33
N THR A 48 8.48 -7.21 7.14
CA THR A 48 9.62 -7.72 7.91
C THR A 48 9.53 -7.45 9.41
N TYR A 49 8.81 -6.41 9.82
CA TYR A 49 8.52 -6.13 11.24
C TYR A 49 7.81 -7.29 11.96
N CYS A 50 7.08 -8.15 11.25
CA CYS A 50 6.42 -9.32 11.84
C CYS A 50 7.41 -10.33 12.42
N VAL A 51 8.68 -10.34 11.96
CA VAL A 51 9.74 -11.19 12.52
C VAL A 51 10.01 -10.84 13.99
N LEU A 52 9.90 -9.56 14.35
CA LEU A 52 10.15 -9.09 15.72
C LEU A 52 8.92 -9.22 16.62
N GLY A 53 7.72 -9.27 16.05
CA GLY A 53 6.48 -9.45 16.83
C GLY A 53 6.11 -8.28 17.75
N ASP A 54 6.65 -7.07 17.51
CA ASP A 54 6.48 -5.89 18.38
C ASP A 54 5.89 -4.67 17.65
N GLY A 55 4.98 -4.93 16.71
CA GLY A 55 4.30 -3.90 15.92
C GLY A 55 5.13 -3.31 14.78
N GLU A 56 4.45 -2.66 13.85
CA GLU A 56 5.00 -2.15 12.60
C GLU A 56 5.92 -0.93 12.77
N TRP A 57 5.82 -0.24 13.92
CA TRP A 57 6.69 0.89 14.29
C TRP A 57 7.89 0.49 15.17
N VAL A 58 8.16 -0.81 15.36
CA VAL A 58 9.26 -1.32 16.21
C VAL A 58 10.62 -0.69 15.90
N MET A 59 10.93 -0.44 14.62
CA MET A 59 12.18 0.22 14.22
C MET A 59 12.34 1.59 14.88
N ASN A 60 11.28 2.38 14.89
CA ASN A 60 11.25 3.71 15.51
C ASN A 60 11.21 3.61 17.03
N ASN A 61 10.29 2.81 17.57
CA ASN A 61 10.02 2.77 19.01
C ASN A 61 11.23 2.25 19.81
N GLN A 62 11.96 1.29 19.25
CA GLN A 62 13.17 0.74 19.85
C GLN A 62 14.46 1.39 19.36
N HIS A 63 14.38 2.43 18.49
CA HIS A 63 15.54 3.10 17.90
C HIS A 63 16.52 2.13 17.20
N ILE A 64 15.97 1.11 16.52
CA ILE A 64 16.76 0.15 15.76
C ILE A 64 17.34 0.87 14.55
N ASP A 65 18.65 0.87 14.42
CA ASP A 65 19.31 1.46 13.27
C ASP A 65 19.00 0.68 11.99
N LYS A 66 19.12 1.35 10.85
CA LYS A 66 18.77 0.77 9.54
C LYS A 66 19.60 -0.47 9.20
N GLU A 67 20.89 -0.49 9.53
CA GLU A 67 21.77 -1.62 9.21
C GLU A 67 21.36 -2.87 9.99
N THR A 68 21.00 -2.71 11.26
CA THR A 68 20.45 -3.79 12.09
C THR A 68 19.10 -4.25 11.56
N TYR A 69 18.19 -3.34 11.24
CA TYR A 69 16.86 -3.68 10.71
C TYR A 69 16.94 -4.42 9.37
N GLN A 70 17.91 -4.08 8.53
CA GLN A 70 18.14 -4.71 7.22
C GLN A 70 18.53 -6.19 7.28
N LYS A 71 18.78 -6.75 8.46
CA LYS A 71 19.04 -8.18 8.68
C LYS A 71 17.75 -9.01 8.78
N LEU A 72 16.60 -8.40 9.08
CA LEU A 72 15.33 -9.10 9.27
C LEU A 72 14.86 -9.92 8.06
N PRO A 73 14.99 -9.47 6.79
CA PRO A 73 14.55 -10.24 5.63
C PRO A 73 15.11 -11.66 5.57
N ALA A 74 16.32 -11.91 6.09
CA ALA A 74 16.92 -13.24 6.12
C ALA A 74 16.12 -14.25 6.96
N PHE A 75 15.31 -13.78 7.90
CA PHE A 75 14.45 -14.59 8.77
C PHE A 75 12.99 -14.60 8.31
N PHE A 76 12.63 -13.81 7.31
CA PHE A 76 11.26 -13.71 6.81
C PHE A 76 10.99 -14.76 5.74
N ASN A 77 10.45 -15.92 6.14
CA ASN A 77 10.18 -17.04 5.23
C ASN A 77 8.75 -17.61 5.41
N PRO A 78 7.71 -16.96 4.88
CA PRO A 78 6.32 -17.36 5.10
C PRO A 78 5.92 -18.58 4.26
N THR A 79 6.47 -19.74 4.59
CA THR A 79 6.24 -21.01 3.89
C THR A 79 4.80 -21.51 3.98
N GLU A 80 4.06 -21.07 5.00
CA GLU A 80 2.64 -21.38 5.21
C GLU A 80 1.69 -20.37 4.54
N PHE A 81 2.20 -19.35 3.84
CA PHE A 81 1.35 -18.39 3.14
C PHE A 81 0.60 -19.08 1.99
N ASP A 82 -0.72 -19.20 2.13
CA ASP A 82 -1.64 -19.62 1.08
C ASP A 82 -2.67 -18.50 0.77
N PRO A 83 -2.57 -17.84 -0.41
CA PRO A 83 -3.54 -16.82 -0.79
C PRO A 83 -4.96 -17.39 -0.96
N LYS A 84 -5.11 -18.68 -1.30
CA LYS A 84 -6.42 -19.31 -1.45
C LYS A 84 -7.14 -19.37 -0.12
N GLU A 85 -6.45 -19.79 0.93
CA GLU A 85 -6.99 -19.83 2.29
C GLU A 85 -7.43 -18.43 2.74
N TRP A 86 -6.57 -17.42 2.54
CA TRP A 86 -6.88 -16.04 2.93
C TRP A 86 -8.11 -15.50 2.21
N VAL A 87 -8.17 -15.64 0.89
CA VAL A 87 -9.28 -15.11 0.08
C VAL A 87 -10.58 -15.89 0.35
N SER A 88 -10.49 -17.20 0.54
CA SER A 88 -11.65 -18.02 0.92
C SER A 88 -12.19 -17.67 2.30
N MET A 89 -11.32 -17.41 3.28
CA MET A 89 -11.71 -16.92 4.61
C MET A 89 -12.43 -15.57 4.52
N VAL A 90 -11.88 -14.61 3.78
CA VAL A 90 -12.47 -13.28 3.56
C VAL A 90 -13.87 -13.41 2.97
N LYS A 91 -14.01 -14.24 1.94
CA LYS A 91 -15.29 -14.52 1.31
C LYS A 91 -16.29 -15.17 2.26
N ALA A 92 -15.85 -16.16 3.04
CA ALA A 92 -16.69 -16.84 4.03
C ALA A 92 -17.14 -15.90 5.17
N ALA A 93 -16.32 -14.92 5.54
CA ALA A 93 -16.65 -13.89 6.51
C ALA A 93 -17.62 -12.81 5.97
N GLY A 94 -17.96 -12.84 4.67
CA GLY A 94 -18.83 -11.84 4.03
C GLY A 94 -18.12 -10.52 3.67
N MET A 95 -16.80 -10.46 3.79
CA MET A 95 -16.01 -9.31 3.40
C MET A 95 -15.94 -9.18 1.88
N GLN A 96 -15.94 -7.94 1.39
CA GLN A 96 -16.02 -7.62 -0.04
C GLN A 96 -14.64 -7.30 -0.65
N TYR A 97 -13.66 -6.97 0.19
CA TYR A 97 -12.32 -6.61 -0.24
C TYR A 97 -11.24 -6.93 0.78
N ILE A 98 -10.01 -6.95 0.29
CA ILE A 98 -8.77 -7.00 1.07
C ILE A 98 -7.98 -5.74 0.78
N THR A 99 -7.47 -5.08 1.81
CA THR A 99 -6.41 -4.08 1.72
C THR A 99 -5.16 -4.65 2.35
N ILE A 100 -4.03 -4.62 1.66
CA ILE A 100 -2.75 -5.13 2.18
C ILE A 100 -1.63 -4.10 2.00
N THR A 101 -0.71 -4.05 2.96
CA THR A 101 0.52 -3.27 2.87
C THR A 101 1.39 -3.76 1.71
N SER A 102 1.40 -3.01 0.60
CA SER A 102 2.36 -3.22 -0.48
C SER A 102 3.76 -2.79 -0.09
N LYS A 103 3.84 -1.76 0.77
CA LYS A 103 5.04 -1.25 1.42
C LYS A 103 4.60 -0.44 2.65
N HIS A 104 5.23 -0.66 3.79
CA HIS A 104 4.99 0.13 5.02
C HIS A 104 6.10 1.18 5.22
N HIS A 105 6.12 1.86 6.37
CA HIS A 105 7.11 2.90 6.70
C HIS A 105 8.56 2.38 6.81
N ASP A 106 8.76 1.06 7.00
CA ASP A 106 10.09 0.43 6.93
C ASP A 106 10.64 0.34 5.49
N GLY A 107 9.81 0.69 4.50
CA GLY A 107 10.14 0.73 3.09
C GLY A 107 10.19 -0.63 2.42
N PHE A 108 9.96 -1.73 3.13
CA PHE A 108 10.09 -3.07 2.58
C PHE A 108 8.93 -3.39 1.63
N ALA A 109 9.24 -3.64 0.36
CA ALA A 109 8.21 -3.94 -0.63
C ALA A 109 7.80 -5.42 -0.56
N MET A 110 6.48 -5.66 -0.51
CA MET A 110 5.90 -7.00 -0.47
C MET A 110 5.66 -7.59 -1.87
N PHE A 111 6.26 -7.02 -2.90
CA PHE A 111 6.16 -7.42 -4.30
C PHE A 111 7.52 -7.32 -5.00
N ASP A 112 7.68 -7.94 -6.17
CA ASP A 112 8.92 -7.88 -6.98
C ASP A 112 9.12 -6.46 -7.54
N SER A 113 9.91 -5.65 -6.86
CA SER A 113 10.04 -4.22 -7.17
C SER A 113 11.14 -3.97 -8.19
N LYS A 114 10.79 -3.26 -9.26
CA LYS A 114 11.78 -2.82 -10.25
C LYS A 114 12.61 -1.61 -9.82
N GLN A 115 12.32 -1.04 -8.65
CA GLN A 115 12.91 0.23 -8.20
C GLN A 115 13.91 0.08 -7.06
N THR A 116 13.89 -1.05 -6.35
CA THR A 116 14.76 -1.31 -5.22
C THR A 116 14.86 -2.80 -5.00
N ASP A 117 16.03 -3.26 -4.57
CA ASP A 117 16.22 -4.62 -4.10
C ASP A 117 15.74 -4.80 -2.65
N TRP A 118 15.15 -3.79 -2.00
CA TRP A 118 14.60 -3.87 -0.64
C TRP A 118 13.17 -4.42 -0.69
N ASP A 119 13.05 -5.68 -1.12
CA ASP A 119 11.77 -6.35 -1.31
C ASP A 119 11.79 -7.85 -0.93
N ILE A 120 10.59 -8.43 -0.93
CA ILE A 120 10.37 -9.83 -0.55
C ILE A 120 11.05 -10.83 -1.48
N VAL A 121 11.18 -10.53 -2.77
CA VAL A 121 11.77 -11.46 -3.75
C VAL A 121 13.29 -11.44 -3.64
N ASP A 122 13.90 -10.26 -3.49
CA ASP A 122 15.34 -10.11 -3.51
C ASP A 122 15.99 -10.36 -2.14
N ARG A 123 15.35 -10.00 -1.03
CA ARG A 123 16.01 -10.01 0.30
C ARG A 123 15.66 -11.18 1.19
N THR A 124 14.67 -11.98 0.83
CA THR A 124 14.20 -13.06 1.70
C THR A 124 14.53 -14.44 1.12
N PRO A 125 14.54 -15.50 1.93
CA PRO A 125 14.59 -16.87 1.42
C PRO A 125 13.28 -17.31 0.71
N TYR A 126 12.19 -16.54 0.82
CA TYR A 126 10.90 -16.91 0.24
C TYR A 126 10.87 -16.80 -1.29
N LYS A 127 11.52 -15.77 -1.84
CA LYS A 127 11.75 -15.58 -3.29
C LYS A 127 10.49 -15.57 -4.17
N LYS A 128 9.32 -15.22 -3.61
CA LYS A 128 8.04 -15.17 -4.34
C LYS A 128 7.33 -13.85 -4.09
N ASP A 129 6.68 -13.35 -5.15
CA ASP A 129 5.85 -12.15 -5.09
C ASP A 129 4.49 -12.48 -4.47
N VAL A 130 4.35 -12.18 -3.18
CA VAL A 130 3.13 -12.48 -2.41
C VAL A 130 1.94 -11.62 -2.83
N LEU A 131 2.15 -10.38 -3.27
CA LEU A 131 1.06 -9.54 -3.75
C LEU A 131 0.55 -10.02 -5.10
N LYS A 132 1.43 -10.48 -6.01
CA LYS A 132 1.00 -11.11 -7.25
C LYS A 132 0.18 -12.38 -6.97
N MET A 133 0.66 -13.24 -6.08
CA MET A 133 -0.06 -14.45 -5.67
C MET A 133 -1.45 -14.13 -5.10
N LEU A 134 -1.55 -13.12 -4.23
CA LEU A 134 -2.81 -12.68 -3.66
C LEU A 134 -3.74 -12.03 -4.69
N ALA A 135 -3.20 -11.18 -5.58
CA ALA A 135 -3.97 -10.55 -6.66
C ALA A 135 -4.57 -11.57 -7.62
N ASP A 136 -3.77 -12.55 -8.05
CA ASP A 136 -4.23 -13.62 -8.92
C ASP A 136 -5.37 -14.42 -8.26
N GLU A 137 -5.31 -14.67 -6.95
CA GLU A 137 -6.35 -15.40 -6.23
C GLU A 137 -7.60 -14.57 -5.94
N CYS A 138 -7.44 -13.30 -5.57
CA CYS A 138 -8.53 -12.34 -5.46
C CYS A 138 -9.34 -12.26 -6.76
N HIS A 139 -8.67 -12.20 -7.91
CA HIS A 139 -9.33 -12.23 -9.23
C HIS A 139 -10.11 -13.52 -9.45
N LYS A 140 -9.58 -14.69 -9.09
CA LYS A 140 -10.27 -15.98 -9.25
C LYS A 140 -11.54 -16.06 -8.40
N GLN A 141 -11.50 -15.58 -7.16
CA GLN A 141 -12.62 -15.74 -6.21
C GLN A 141 -13.60 -14.57 -6.20
N GLY A 142 -13.30 -13.49 -6.94
CA GLY A 142 -14.15 -12.30 -7.06
C GLY A 142 -14.05 -11.36 -5.86
N ILE A 143 -12.89 -11.28 -5.21
CA ILE A 143 -12.63 -10.35 -4.10
C ILE A 143 -11.80 -9.18 -4.62
N LYS A 144 -12.20 -7.94 -4.27
CA LYS A 144 -11.45 -6.76 -4.69
C LYS A 144 -10.19 -6.60 -3.83
N LEU A 145 -9.06 -6.31 -4.46
CA LEU A 145 -7.79 -6.09 -3.77
C LEU A 145 -7.40 -4.61 -3.83
N PHE A 146 -7.02 -4.05 -2.70
CA PHE A 146 -6.46 -2.71 -2.54
C PHE A 146 -5.05 -2.80 -1.96
N PHE A 147 -4.22 -1.83 -2.32
CA PHE A 147 -2.86 -1.73 -1.82
C PHE A 147 -2.73 -0.48 -0.96
N TYR A 148 -2.37 -0.69 0.30
CA TYR A 148 -1.80 0.38 1.12
C TYR A 148 -0.34 0.59 0.69
N HIS A 149 0.08 1.83 0.55
CA HIS A 149 1.45 2.19 0.19
C HIS A 149 1.88 3.43 0.99
N SER A 150 2.97 3.31 1.76
CA SER A 150 3.59 4.45 2.44
C SER A 150 4.51 5.27 1.55
#